data_AF-A0A8H7NYD3-F1
#
_entry.id   AF-A0A8H7NYD3-F1
#
_cell.length_a   1.000
_cell.length_b   1.000
_cell.length_c   1.000
_cell.angle_alpha   90.00
_cell.angle_beta   90.00
_cell.angle_gamma   90.00
#
_symmetry.space_group_name_H-M   'P 1'
#
loop_
_entity.id
_entity.type
_entity.pdbx_description
1 polymer ?
#
loop_
_entity_poly.entity_id
_entity_poly.type
_entity_poly.pdbx_seq_one_letter_code
_entity_poly.pdbx_strand_id
1 'polypeptide(L)'
;MLSLKRSASPVGLPALTDSTAEAFHSTELRRSKRLRLTAQPDSEHKLSTISATTKVVRKRARKIKADASELADTTPTIDANQSPLKVEKGAASPRKQTSVAKALATPHPTPERWRETYDTIKDMRSRIVAPVDTMGCDRPQLEETTPQNQRFATLVSLMLSSQTKDEVTFAAVCKLRAAIGGALSVDALLAADDSTIGEAICKVGFWRRKTQYIKQATQILRDEFNSDVPKTVEELCSLPGVGPKMAFLALQDAWKLQVVNVGIGVDVHVHRITNRLGWHKPLTKTPEETRVNLESWLPLELHPKINALLVGFGQTVCLPVGPRCDTCELSNGLCPSARKMKTKTKKTITSRGSSGPKVEISIETEVKTEFTEPSC
;
A
#
# COMPACT_ATOMS: atom_id res chain seq x y z
N MET A 1 -61.46 -39.69 -13.69
CA MET A 1 -61.35 -39.60 -15.16
C MET A 1 -60.24 -38.60 -15.48
N LEU A 2 -59.07 -38.84 -16.07
CA LEU A 2 -58.27 -39.97 -16.60
C LEU A 2 -56.81 -39.61 -16.18
N SER A 3 -55.99 -40.49 -15.58
CA SER A 3 -55.16 -41.58 -16.13
C SER A 3 -54.10 -41.18 -17.18
N LEU A 4 -52.82 -41.48 -16.83
CA LEU A 4 -51.61 -41.84 -17.63
C LEU A 4 -50.37 -41.15 -17.01
N LYS A 5 -49.50 -41.74 -16.17
CA LYS A 5 -48.64 -42.95 -16.25
C LYS A 5 -47.74 -43.05 -17.49
N ARG A 6 -46.42 -42.90 -17.27
CA ARG A 6 -45.24 -43.62 -17.85
C ARG A 6 -43.97 -43.02 -17.21
N SER A 7 -43.20 -43.68 -16.33
CA SER A 7 -42.36 -44.91 -16.39
C SER A 7 -40.96 -44.74 -17.03
N ALA A 8 -39.95 -44.71 -16.15
CA ALA A 8 -38.72 -45.51 -16.11
C ALA A 8 -37.57 -45.33 -17.15
N SER A 9 -36.46 -44.77 -16.64
CA SER A 9 -35.13 -45.41 -16.49
C SER A 9 -34.07 -45.44 -17.63
N PRO A 10 -32.77 -45.59 -17.29
CA PRO A 10 -31.68 -44.72 -17.77
C PRO A 10 -30.65 -45.41 -18.69
N VAL A 11 -29.80 -44.60 -19.32
CA VAL A 11 -28.58 -45.00 -20.03
C VAL A 11 -27.58 -43.86 -19.78
N GLY A 12 -26.32 -43.99 -19.39
CA GLY A 12 -25.36 -45.10 -19.28
C GLY A 12 -23.98 -44.44 -19.41
N LEU A 13 -23.11 -44.60 -18.42
CA LEU A 13 -21.70 -44.19 -18.49
C LEU A 13 -20.98 -44.90 -19.65
N PRO A 14 -19.82 -44.37 -20.07
CA PRO A 14 -18.66 -45.24 -20.16
C PRO A 14 -17.46 -44.70 -19.36
N ALA A 15 -16.71 -45.65 -18.81
CA ALA A 15 -15.46 -45.45 -18.09
C ALA A 15 -14.29 -46.05 -18.90
N LEU A 16 -13.15 -45.36 -18.81
CA LEU A 16 -11.76 -45.82 -18.93
C LEU A 16 -11.25 -46.36 -20.28
N THR A 17 -10.13 -45.80 -20.76
CA THR A 17 -8.81 -46.46 -20.69
C THR A 17 -7.65 -45.47 -20.89
N ASP A 18 -6.50 -45.97 -20.45
CA ASP A 18 -5.24 -45.38 -20.04
C ASP A 18 -4.27 -44.97 -21.18
N SER A 19 -3.21 -44.26 -20.77
CA SER A 19 -1.87 -44.20 -21.37
C SER A 19 -1.64 -43.38 -22.66
N THR A 20 -0.99 -42.23 -22.51
CA THR A 20 0.41 -42.03 -22.96
C THR A 20 1.03 -40.83 -22.23
N ALA A 21 2.07 -41.11 -21.46
CA ALA A 21 3.03 -40.14 -20.93
C ALA A 21 3.95 -39.59 -22.04
N GLU A 22 4.65 -38.50 -21.72
CA GLU A 22 5.73 -37.77 -22.44
C GLU A 22 5.29 -36.33 -22.82
N ALA A 23 6.01 -35.25 -22.51
CA ALA A 23 7.31 -35.07 -21.88
C ALA A 23 7.34 -33.70 -21.15
N PHE A 24 7.68 -33.72 -19.86
CA PHE A 24 8.10 -32.52 -19.14
C PHE A 24 9.52 -32.18 -19.56
N HIS A 25 9.70 -31.07 -20.28
CA HIS A 25 11.02 -30.46 -20.44
C HIS A 25 11.37 -29.68 -19.17
N SER A 26 12.15 -30.33 -18.30
CA SER A 26 12.94 -29.66 -17.27
C SER A 26 14.00 -28.77 -17.92
N THR A 27 13.69 -27.49 -18.09
CA THR A 27 14.74 -26.48 -18.26
C THR A 27 15.30 -26.11 -16.89
N GLU A 28 16.45 -26.70 -16.56
CA GLU A 28 17.31 -26.23 -15.48
C GLU A 28 17.63 -24.74 -15.66
N LEU A 29 17.16 -23.91 -14.73
CA LEU A 29 17.68 -22.55 -14.59
C LEU A 29 19.10 -22.63 -14.01
N ARG A 30 20.07 -22.47 -14.91
CA ARG A 30 21.49 -22.30 -14.64
C ARG A 30 21.71 -21.32 -13.48
N ARG A 31 22.31 -21.85 -12.42
CA ARG A 31 22.86 -21.13 -11.27
C ARG A 31 23.96 -20.18 -11.74
N SER A 32 23.65 -18.89 -11.88
CA SER A 32 24.66 -17.86 -12.17
C SER A 32 25.64 -17.74 -11.00
N LYS A 33 26.91 -18.04 -11.28
CA LYS A 33 28.06 -17.85 -10.38
C LYS A 33 28.14 -16.37 -9.96
N ARG A 34 27.76 -16.07 -8.72
CA ARG A 34 28.11 -14.80 -8.06
C ARG A 34 29.60 -14.87 -7.70
N LEU A 35 30.43 -14.02 -8.31
CA LEU A 35 31.80 -13.78 -7.85
C LEU A 35 31.74 -13.31 -6.39
N ARG A 36 32.39 -14.09 -5.53
CA ARG A 36 32.65 -13.77 -4.12
C ARG A 36 34.05 -13.17 -4.08
N LEU A 37 34.18 -11.87 -3.85
CA LEU A 37 35.44 -11.31 -3.37
C LEU A 37 35.52 -11.59 -1.86
N THR A 38 36.37 -12.54 -1.49
CA THR A 38 36.79 -12.78 -0.11
C THR A 38 38.11 -12.05 0.10
N ALA A 39 38.15 -11.09 1.03
CA ALA A 39 39.40 -10.69 1.67
C ALA A 39 39.45 -11.39 3.03
N GLN A 40 40.44 -12.26 3.19
CA GLN A 40 40.81 -12.86 4.48
C GLN A 40 42.03 -12.11 5.05
N PRO A 41 42.22 -12.14 6.38
CA PRO A 41 43.19 -11.31 7.08
C PRO A 41 44.54 -12.02 7.18
N ASP A 42 45.63 -11.28 6.98
CA ASP A 42 46.97 -11.74 7.29
C ASP A 42 47.45 -11.22 8.65
N SER A 43 48.24 -12.10 9.26
CA SER A 43 48.55 -12.32 10.66
C SER A 43 49.64 -11.43 11.28
N GLU A 44 49.48 -11.25 12.59
CA GLU A 44 50.45 -11.11 13.69
C GLU A 44 51.97 -11.11 13.40
N HIS A 45 52.72 -10.20 14.05
CA HIS A 45 53.76 -10.60 15.03
C HIS A 45 54.30 -9.45 15.94
N LYS A 46 54.07 -9.64 17.25
CA LYS A 46 54.84 -9.36 18.49
C LYS A 46 55.73 -8.11 18.71
N LEU A 47 55.30 -7.33 19.73
CA LEU A 47 55.97 -6.91 21.00
C LEU A 47 57.49 -6.59 21.04
N SER A 48 57.85 -5.37 21.49
CA SER A 48 58.31 -5.08 22.87
C SER A 48 58.87 -3.65 23.06
N THR A 49 58.38 -2.93 24.10
CA THR A 49 59.04 -2.07 25.13
C THR A 49 60.17 -1.08 24.71
N ILE A 50 60.35 0.18 25.15
CA ILE A 50 60.15 0.93 26.41
C ILE A 50 60.14 2.45 26.10
N SER A 51 59.33 3.27 26.80
CA SER A 51 59.77 4.45 27.60
C SER A 51 58.79 5.61 27.64
N ALA A 52 58.72 6.21 28.82
CA ALA A 52 57.72 7.12 29.34
C ALA A 52 57.89 8.58 28.89
N THR A 53 56.80 9.35 28.94
CA THR A 53 56.73 10.59 29.74
C THR A 53 55.29 11.07 29.91
N THR A 54 54.99 11.46 31.14
CA THR A 54 53.74 11.95 31.72
C THR A 54 53.28 13.32 31.24
N LYS A 55 51.96 13.55 31.15
CA LYS A 55 51.29 14.78 31.62
C LYS A 55 49.78 14.56 31.86
N VAL A 56 49.42 14.54 33.15
CA VAL A 56 48.07 14.77 33.70
C VAL A 56 48.02 16.21 34.19
N VAL A 57 46.84 16.87 34.14
CA VAL A 57 46.32 17.99 35.00
C VAL A 57 45.28 18.76 34.18
N ARG A 58 44.13 19.26 34.66
CA ARG A 58 43.20 19.05 35.79
C ARG A 58 42.00 19.95 35.47
N LYS A 59 40.82 19.56 35.96
CA LYS A 59 39.63 20.43 36.13
C LYS A 59 39.98 21.68 36.95
N ARG A 60 39.35 22.82 36.65
CA ARG A 60 39.25 23.97 37.57
C ARG A 60 37.80 24.44 37.68
N ALA A 61 37.30 24.40 38.91
CA ALA A 61 36.20 25.22 39.41
C ALA A 61 36.79 26.39 40.22
N ARG A 62 36.07 27.51 40.28
CA ARG A 62 35.81 28.39 41.47
C ARG A 62 35.48 29.83 41.03
N LYS A 63 34.43 30.41 41.60
CA LYS A 63 34.60 31.47 42.62
C LYS A 63 33.33 31.66 43.47
N ILE A 64 33.57 31.87 44.75
CA ILE A 64 32.65 32.19 45.85
C ILE A 64 32.59 33.72 46.02
N LYS A 65 31.47 34.25 46.52
CA LYS A 65 31.45 35.35 47.50
C LYS A 65 30.32 35.15 48.51
N ALA A 66 30.62 35.51 49.75
CA ALA A 66 29.87 35.30 50.99
C ALA A 66 28.85 36.41 51.27
N ASP A 67 27.88 36.16 52.16
CA ASP A 67 27.83 36.83 53.47
C ASP A 67 26.90 36.11 54.47
N ALA A 68 27.10 36.40 55.76
CA ALA A 68 26.61 35.72 56.96
C ALA A 68 25.22 36.20 57.49
N SER A 69 24.52 35.38 58.29
CA SER A 69 24.27 35.63 59.73
C SER A 69 23.14 34.74 60.33
N GLU A 70 23.49 34.14 61.48
CA GLU A 70 22.72 33.90 62.72
C GLU A 70 21.58 32.88 62.91
N LEU A 71 21.60 32.39 64.15
CA LEU A 71 20.93 31.26 64.80
C LEU A 71 19.47 31.55 65.21
N ALA A 72 18.64 30.50 65.31
CA ALA A 72 17.99 30.10 66.58
C ALA A 72 17.06 28.86 66.41
N ASP A 73 17.47 27.77 67.06
CA ASP A 73 16.72 26.88 67.96
C ASP A 73 15.19 26.65 67.79
N THR A 74 14.79 25.39 67.55
CA THR A 74 14.00 24.54 68.47
C THR A 74 13.53 23.24 67.78
N THR A 75 13.67 22.12 68.49
CA THR A 75 13.26 20.74 68.13
C THR A 75 11.82 20.44 68.61
N PRO A 76 11.28 19.21 68.54
CA PRO A 76 11.08 18.27 67.41
C PRO A 76 9.61 17.74 67.37
N THR A 77 9.12 17.13 66.27
CA THR A 77 8.08 16.07 66.38
C THR A 77 7.87 15.24 65.09
N ILE A 78 8.35 14.00 65.18
CA ILE A 78 7.76 12.68 64.83
C ILE A 78 6.79 12.56 63.63
N ASP A 79 7.19 11.62 62.78
CA ASP A 79 6.50 10.88 61.72
C ASP A 79 4.98 10.66 61.84
N ALA A 80 4.29 10.91 60.72
CA ALA A 80 3.11 10.14 60.31
C ALA A 80 3.20 9.85 58.81
N ASN A 81 3.61 8.63 58.51
CA ASN A 81 3.72 8.04 57.19
C ASN A 81 2.30 7.75 56.64
N GLN A 82 1.88 8.46 55.59
CA GLN A 82 0.82 8.01 54.67
C GLN A 82 0.92 8.81 53.35
N SER A 83 1.47 8.15 52.32
CA SER A 83 1.50 8.67 50.95
C SER A 83 0.14 8.43 50.27
N PRO A 84 -0.55 9.44 49.71
CA PRO A 84 -1.73 9.21 48.89
C PRO A 84 -1.34 8.77 47.48
N LEU A 85 -2.08 7.79 47.00
CA LEU A 85 -2.03 7.18 45.68
C LEU A 85 -1.99 8.22 44.54
N LYS A 86 -1.06 8.00 43.61
CA LYS A 86 -0.84 8.82 42.43
C LYS A 86 -1.98 8.56 41.43
N VAL A 87 -2.91 9.50 41.35
CA VAL A 87 -3.98 9.54 40.34
C VAL A 87 -3.37 9.54 38.94
N GLU A 88 -3.71 8.52 38.14
CA GLU A 88 -3.35 8.45 36.73
C GLU A 88 -4.01 9.59 35.96
N LYS A 89 -3.18 10.36 35.25
CA LYS A 89 -3.63 11.45 34.38
C LYS A 89 -3.91 10.93 32.98
N GLY A 90 -5.14 11.15 32.54
CA GLY A 90 -5.44 11.62 31.18
C GLY A 90 -5.91 10.55 30.20
N ALA A 91 -7.23 10.37 30.14
CA ALA A 91 -7.91 9.78 29.01
C ALA A 91 -7.44 10.45 27.70
N ALA A 92 -7.10 9.63 26.71
CA ALA A 92 -6.74 10.08 25.38
C ALA A 92 -7.87 10.94 24.80
N SER A 93 -7.52 12.13 24.31
CA SER A 93 -8.43 13.04 23.64
C SER A 93 -9.20 12.30 22.51
N PRO A 94 -10.54 12.45 22.40
CA PRO A 94 -11.28 11.82 21.32
C PRO A 94 -10.76 12.33 19.99
N ARG A 95 -10.18 11.43 19.19
CA ARG A 95 -9.71 11.74 17.84
C ARG A 95 -10.92 12.23 17.04
N LYS A 96 -10.91 13.51 16.65
CA LYS A 96 -11.98 14.14 15.86
C LYS A 96 -12.31 13.26 14.66
N GLN A 97 -13.50 12.64 14.69
CA GLN A 97 -14.01 11.84 13.57
C GLN A 97 -14.05 12.74 12.33
N THR A 98 -13.37 12.32 11.27
CA THR A 98 -13.44 13.04 10.00
C THR A 98 -14.78 12.66 9.39
N SER A 99 -15.77 13.55 9.49
CA SER A 99 -17.09 13.32 8.90
C SER A 99 -16.93 13.15 7.38
N VAL A 100 -17.41 12.03 6.84
CA VAL A 100 -17.41 11.77 5.39
C VAL A 100 -18.22 12.87 4.70
N ALA A 101 -17.61 13.55 3.73
CA ALA A 101 -18.26 14.65 3.05
C ALA A 101 -19.50 14.15 2.31
N LYS A 102 -20.62 14.85 2.48
CA LYS A 102 -21.87 14.55 1.77
C LYS A 102 -21.79 14.99 0.30
N ALA A 103 -22.71 14.47 -0.52
CA ALA A 103 -22.83 14.79 -1.94
C ALA A 103 -22.83 16.31 -2.20
N LEU A 104 -22.29 16.74 -3.36
CA LEU A 104 -22.33 18.14 -3.77
C LEU A 104 -23.78 18.59 -3.98
N ALA A 105 -24.08 19.82 -3.56
CA ALA A 105 -25.38 20.45 -3.83
C ALA A 105 -25.61 20.69 -5.33
N THR A 106 -24.55 21.06 -6.04
CA THR A 106 -24.54 21.20 -7.50
C THR A 106 -23.53 20.21 -8.07
N PRO A 107 -23.94 19.32 -8.99
CA PRO A 107 -23.01 18.38 -9.62
C PRO A 107 -21.85 19.08 -10.31
N HIS A 108 -20.66 18.49 -10.23
CA HIS A 108 -19.51 18.96 -10.98
C HIS A 108 -19.75 18.71 -12.49
N PRO A 109 -19.37 19.64 -13.39
CA PRO A 109 -19.58 19.45 -14.81
C PRO A 109 -18.89 18.18 -15.31
N THR A 110 -19.61 17.39 -16.09
CA THR A 110 -19.08 16.18 -16.70
C THR A 110 -17.93 16.54 -17.66
N PRO A 111 -16.73 15.95 -17.51
CA PRO A 111 -15.60 16.28 -18.38
C PRO A 111 -15.85 15.88 -19.83
N GLU A 112 -15.39 16.68 -20.78
CA GLU A 112 -15.45 16.32 -22.21
C GLU A 112 -14.66 15.03 -22.47
N ARG A 113 -15.21 14.15 -23.33
CA ARG A 113 -14.57 12.88 -23.75
C ARG A 113 -14.11 11.97 -22.59
N TRP A 114 -14.70 12.13 -21.39
CA TRP A 114 -14.38 11.29 -20.23
C TRP A 114 -14.58 9.80 -20.52
N ARG A 115 -15.65 9.47 -21.26
CA ARG A 115 -16.02 8.10 -21.61
C ARG A 115 -14.99 7.46 -22.53
N GLU A 116 -14.58 8.18 -23.58
CA GLU A 116 -13.51 7.74 -24.48
C GLU A 116 -12.19 7.53 -23.74
N THR A 117 -11.86 8.44 -22.81
CA THR A 117 -10.68 8.31 -21.94
C THR A 117 -10.78 7.06 -21.05
N TYR A 118 -11.93 6.85 -20.39
CA TYR A 118 -12.20 5.69 -19.55
C TYR A 118 -12.10 4.39 -20.33
N ASP A 119 -12.75 4.32 -21.49
CA ASP A 119 -12.79 3.14 -22.35
C ASP A 119 -11.41 2.82 -22.92
N THR A 120 -10.61 3.83 -23.28
CA THR A 120 -9.21 3.64 -23.69
C THR A 120 -8.37 3.07 -22.55
N ILE A 121 -8.50 3.59 -21.33
CA ILE A 121 -7.78 3.02 -20.17
C ILE A 121 -8.22 1.57 -19.94
N LYS A 122 -9.52 1.29 -20.02
CA LYS A 122 -10.08 -0.06 -19.88
C LYS A 122 -9.52 -1.01 -20.92
N ASP A 123 -9.46 -0.59 -22.17
CA ASP A 123 -8.89 -1.36 -23.26
C ASP A 123 -7.39 -1.64 -23.03
N MET A 124 -6.59 -0.62 -22.71
CA MET A 124 -5.19 -0.79 -22.34
C MET A 124 -5.00 -1.79 -21.18
N ARG A 125 -5.86 -1.70 -20.15
CA ARG A 125 -5.83 -2.58 -18.98
C ARG A 125 -6.22 -4.02 -19.30
N SER A 126 -7.00 -4.26 -20.35
CA SER A 126 -7.31 -5.63 -20.80
C SER A 126 -6.07 -6.40 -21.28
N ARG A 127 -5.01 -5.69 -21.71
CA ARG A 127 -3.77 -6.26 -22.23
C ARG A 127 -2.62 -6.36 -21.22
N ILE A 128 -2.77 -5.73 -20.05
CA ILE A 128 -1.69 -5.55 -19.08
C ILE A 128 -2.17 -6.06 -17.73
N VAL A 129 -1.47 -7.02 -17.12
CA VAL A 129 -1.72 -7.42 -15.73
C VAL A 129 -0.95 -6.51 -14.78
N ALA A 130 -1.61 -5.97 -13.78
CA ALA A 130 -1.04 -5.13 -12.73
C ALA A 130 -1.11 -5.85 -11.36
N PRO A 131 -0.27 -5.45 -10.39
CA PRO A 131 -0.29 -6.00 -9.04
C PRO A 131 -1.68 -6.03 -8.40
N VAL A 132 -2.50 -4.99 -8.57
CA VAL A 132 -3.86 -4.93 -8.03
C VAL A 132 -4.77 -6.07 -8.54
N ASP A 133 -4.50 -6.63 -9.73
CA ASP A 133 -5.33 -7.69 -10.31
C ASP A 133 -5.04 -9.07 -9.70
N THR A 134 -3.81 -9.28 -9.21
CA THR A 134 -3.37 -10.58 -8.70
C THR A 134 -3.16 -10.58 -7.18
N MET A 135 -2.88 -9.40 -6.63
CA MET A 135 -2.46 -9.18 -5.24
C MET A 135 -3.21 -8.00 -4.60
N GLY A 136 -4.36 -7.61 -5.18
CA GLY A 136 -5.26 -6.61 -4.60
C GLY A 136 -5.78 -6.99 -3.21
N CYS A 137 -6.33 -6.01 -2.50
CA CYS A 137 -6.80 -6.21 -1.12
C CYS A 137 -8.01 -7.15 -1.00
N ASP A 138 -8.69 -7.41 -2.12
CA ASP A 138 -9.76 -8.38 -2.23
C ASP A 138 -9.25 -9.83 -2.27
N ARG A 139 -8.01 -10.07 -2.72
CA ARG A 139 -7.49 -11.41 -2.98
C ARG A 139 -7.41 -12.33 -1.76
N PRO A 140 -6.97 -11.85 -0.57
CA PRO A 140 -6.86 -12.71 0.59
C PRO A 140 -8.17 -13.38 1.00
N GLN A 141 -9.33 -12.79 0.69
CA GLN A 141 -10.61 -13.39 1.01
C GLN A 141 -10.82 -14.75 0.32
N LEU A 142 -10.19 -14.99 -0.84
CA LEU A 142 -10.39 -16.22 -1.60
C LEU A 142 -9.82 -17.46 -0.91
N GLU A 143 -8.93 -17.27 0.07
CA GLU A 143 -8.38 -18.35 0.88
C GLU A 143 -9.22 -18.65 2.13
N GLU A 144 -10.27 -17.89 2.39
CA GLU A 144 -11.13 -18.06 3.55
C GLU A 144 -12.42 -18.81 3.21
N THR A 145 -12.84 -19.69 4.12
CA THR A 145 -13.98 -20.59 3.90
C THR A 145 -15.31 -20.01 4.37
N THR A 146 -15.31 -19.18 5.41
CA THR A 146 -16.54 -18.57 5.95
C THR A 146 -16.70 -17.15 5.43
N PRO A 147 -17.94 -16.69 5.15
CA PRO A 147 -18.16 -15.31 4.71
C PRO A 147 -17.64 -14.26 5.69
N GLN A 148 -17.67 -14.54 7.00
CA GLN A 148 -17.15 -13.66 8.04
C GLN A 148 -15.62 -13.52 7.94
N ASN A 149 -14.90 -14.64 7.77
CA ASN A 149 -13.45 -14.61 7.59
C ASN A 149 -13.07 -13.95 6.26
N GLN A 150 -13.82 -14.18 5.17
CA GLN A 150 -13.61 -13.51 3.88
C GLN A 150 -13.65 -11.98 4.04
N ARG A 151 -14.65 -11.48 4.79
CA ARG A 151 -14.78 -10.05 5.07
C ARG A 151 -13.64 -9.54 5.95
N PHE A 152 -13.34 -10.26 7.02
CA PHE A 152 -12.24 -9.92 7.93
C PHE A 152 -10.89 -9.89 7.21
N ALA A 153 -10.61 -10.86 6.34
CA ALA A 153 -9.42 -10.91 5.51
C ALA A 153 -9.28 -9.70 4.58
N THR A 154 -10.40 -9.29 3.96
CA THR A 154 -10.44 -8.07 3.14
C THR A 154 -10.14 -6.84 4.00
N LEU A 155 -10.74 -6.71 5.18
CA LEU A 155 -10.52 -5.58 6.10
C LEU A 155 -9.05 -5.50 6.57
N VAL A 156 -8.49 -6.61 7.04
CA VAL A 156 -7.08 -6.65 7.48
C VAL A 156 -6.14 -6.29 6.34
N SER A 157 -6.40 -6.81 5.13
CA SER A 157 -5.62 -6.45 3.94
C SER A 157 -5.70 -4.95 3.63
N LEU A 158 -6.88 -4.34 3.70
CA LEU A 158 -7.06 -2.90 3.51
C LEU A 158 -6.30 -2.08 4.57
N MET A 159 -6.35 -2.46 5.84
CA MET A 159 -5.60 -1.79 6.92
C MET A 159 -4.08 -1.84 6.66
N LEU A 160 -3.57 -2.99 6.20
CA LEU A 160 -2.16 -3.17 5.85
C LEU A 160 -1.75 -2.40 4.59
N SER A 161 -2.66 -2.19 3.64
CA SER A 161 -2.38 -1.55 2.35
C SER A 161 -1.96 -0.08 2.43
N SER A 162 -2.31 0.62 3.51
CA SER A 162 -2.00 2.06 3.64
C SER A 162 -0.50 2.32 3.50
N GLN A 163 -0.11 3.09 2.49
CA GLN A 163 1.32 3.40 2.19
C GLN A 163 2.18 2.14 2.03
N THR A 164 1.63 1.06 1.48
CA THR A 164 2.34 -0.20 1.22
C THR A 164 1.93 -0.73 -0.15
N LYS A 165 2.88 -1.26 -0.92
CA LYS A 165 2.59 -1.83 -2.25
C LYS A 165 1.78 -3.12 -2.13
N ASP A 166 0.94 -3.40 -3.12
CA ASP A 166 0.03 -4.56 -3.13
C ASP A 166 0.79 -5.88 -2.92
N GLU A 167 1.95 -6.07 -3.56
CA GLU A 167 2.74 -7.30 -3.43
C GLU A 167 3.26 -7.51 -2.00
N VAL A 168 3.64 -6.42 -1.33
CA VAL A 168 4.11 -6.46 0.06
C VAL A 168 2.95 -6.70 1.02
N THR A 169 1.80 -6.05 0.76
CA THR A 169 0.57 -6.25 1.51
C THR A 169 0.10 -7.69 1.42
N PHE A 170 -0.02 -8.23 0.21
CA PHE A 170 -0.47 -9.61 -0.04
C PHE A 170 0.44 -10.64 0.64
N ALA A 171 1.77 -10.49 0.48
CA ALA A 171 2.73 -11.36 1.15
C ALA A 171 2.64 -11.28 2.69
N ALA A 172 2.37 -10.10 3.24
CA ALA A 172 2.19 -9.93 4.67
C ALA A 172 0.90 -10.59 5.19
N VAL A 173 -0.22 -10.49 4.45
CA VAL A 173 -1.47 -11.17 4.80
C VAL A 173 -1.31 -12.68 4.77
N CYS A 174 -0.64 -13.22 3.74
CA CYS A 174 -0.36 -14.67 3.65
C CYS A 174 0.47 -15.15 4.85
N LYS A 175 1.53 -14.41 5.22
CA LYS A 175 2.35 -14.73 6.39
C LYS A 175 1.56 -14.63 7.69
N LEU A 176 0.72 -13.61 7.83
CA LEU A 176 -0.11 -13.43 9.01
C LEU A 176 -1.08 -14.59 9.16
N ARG A 177 -1.79 -14.97 8.10
CA ARG A 177 -2.66 -16.16 8.08
C ARG A 177 -1.93 -17.41 8.54
N ALA A 178 -0.75 -17.69 7.96
CA ALA A 178 0.04 -18.85 8.35
C ALA A 178 0.47 -18.79 9.83
N ALA A 179 0.88 -17.61 10.31
CA ALA A 179 1.33 -17.41 11.68
C ALA A 179 0.21 -17.59 12.72
N ILE A 180 -1.06 -17.33 12.36
CA ILE A 180 -2.20 -17.43 13.28
C ILE A 180 -3.03 -18.71 13.10
N GLY A 181 -2.47 -19.75 12.49
CA GLY A 181 -3.12 -21.06 12.40
C GLY A 181 -3.91 -21.33 11.12
N GLY A 182 -3.67 -20.56 10.06
CA GLY A 182 -4.14 -20.87 8.70
C GLY A 182 -5.46 -20.23 8.29
N ALA A 183 -6.18 -19.58 9.19
CA ALA A 183 -7.39 -18.82 8.88
C ALA A 183 -7.28 -17.40 9.43
N LEU A 184 -7.66 -16.41 8.62
CA LEU A 184 -7.77 -15.04 9.10
C LEU A 184 -9.17 -14.84 9.71
N SER A 185 -9.29 -15.11 11.02
CA SER A 185 -10.51 -14.89 11.80
C SER A 185 -10.27 -13.95 12.98
N VAL A 186 -11.35 -13.37 13.49
CA VAL A 186 -11.32 -12.50 14.68
C VAL A 186 -10.69 -13.23 15.87
N ASP A 187 -11.12 -14.46 16.14
CA ASP A 187 -10.62 -15.25 17.28
C ASP A 187 -9.15 -15.61 17.14
N ALA A 188 -8.73 -16.06 15.96
CA ALA A 188 -7.34 -16.43 15.69
C ALA A 188 -6.40 -15.22 15.86
N LEU A 189 -6.84 -14.04 15.39
CA LEU A 189 -6.03 -12.84 15.46
C LEU A 189 -5.98 -12.24 16.88
N LEU A 190 -7.04 -12.39 17.69
CA LEU A 190 -7.03 -11.98 19.10
C LEU A 190 -6.21 -12.92 19.98
N ALA A 191 -6.18 -14.21 19.67
CA ALA A 191 -5.36 -15.20 20.37
C ALA A 191 -3.85 -15.01 20.13
N ALA A 192 -3.46 -14.42 18.99
CA ALA A 192 -2.07 -14.15 18.66
C ALA A 192 -1.49 -12.98 19.48
N ASP A 193 -0.25 -13.14 19.95
CA ASP A 193 0.48 -12.05 20.59
C ASP A 193 0.96 -10.99 19.58
N ASP A 194 1.27 -9.79 20.07
CA ASP A 194 1.67 -8.67 19.23
C ASP A 194 2.99 -8.92 18.48
N SER A 195 3.89 -9.73 19.04
CA SER A 195 5.16 -10.09 18.39
C SER A 195 4.88 -10.96 17.17
N THR A 196 4.06 -12.00 17.31
CA THR A 196 3.65 -12.88 16.21
C THR A 196 3.03 -12.09 15.06
N ILE A 197 2.06 -11.21 15.36
CA ILE A 197 1.44 -10.37 14.33
C ILE A 197 2.50 -9.44 13.71
N GLY A 198 3.28 -8.76 14.56
CA GLY A 198 4.29 -7.80 14.16
C GLY A 198 5.39 -8.37 13.26
N GLU A 199 5.87 -9.57 13.55
CA GLU A 199 6.86 -10.31 12.76
C GLU A 199 6.29 -10.68 11.39
N ALA A 200 5.05 -11.15 11.33
CA ALA A 200 4.39 -11.50 10.07
C ALA A 200 4.25 -10.29 9.14
N ILE A 201 3.93 -9.11 9.69
CA ILE A 201 3.70 -7.88 8.92
C ILE A 201 4.90 -6.92 8.91
N CYS A 202 6.08 -7.30 9.40
CA CYS A 202 7.21 -6.39 9.62
C CYS A 202 7.74 -5.66 8.37
N LYS A 203 7.42 -6.17 7.17
CA LYS A 203 7.77 -5.55 5.88
C LYS A 203 6.79 -4.47 5.44
N VAL A 204 5.63 -4.37 6.07
CA VAL A 204 4.62 -3.35 5.82
C VAL A 204 5.08 -2.02 6.43
N GLY A 205 4.83 -0.92 5.73
CA GLY A 205 5.12 0.42 6.26
C GLY A 205 4.33 0.69 7.53
N PHE A 206 4.97 1.28 8.56
CA PHE A 206 4.36 1.57 9.87
C PHE A 206 3.79 0.33 10.60
N TRP A 207 4.36 -0.85 10.37
CA TRP A 207 3.82 -2.11 10.89
C TRP A 207 3.54 -2.12 12.39
N ARG A 208 4.40 -1.54 13.24
CA ARG A 208 4.19 -1.50 14.70
C ARG A 208 2.85 -0.85 15.08
N ARG A 209 2.52 0.26 14.42
CA ARG A 209 1.24 0.96 14.64
C ARG A 209 0.07 0.15 14.05
N LYS A 210 0.28 -0.48 12.89
CA LYS A 210 -0.73 -1.33 12.25
C LYS A 210 -1.05 -2.57 13.08
N THR A 211 -0.08 -3.20 13.73
CA THR A 211 -0.31 -4.30 14.68
C THR A 211 -1.29 -3.87 15.77
N GLN A 212 -1.04 -2.71 16.40
CA GLN A 212 -1.93 -2.17 17.44
C GLN A 212 -3.33 -1.87 16.90
N TYR A 213 -3.43 -1.21 15.74
CA TYR A 213 -4.72 -0.89 15.12
C TYR A 213 -5.51 -2.12 14.72
N ILE A 214 -4.86 -3.12 14.11
CA ILE A 214 -5.52 -4.37 13.71
C ILE A 214 -6.04 -5.10 14.95
N LYS A 215 -5.26 -5.19 16.02
CA LYS A 215 -5.69 -5.84 17.26
C LYS A 215 -6.84 -5.11 17.94
N GLN A 216 -6.76 -3.79 18.04
CA GLN A 216 -7.85 -2.95 18.59
C GLN A 216 -9.12 -3.01 17.74
N ALA A 217 -9.00 -2.95 16.41
CA ALA A 217 -10.15 -3.07 15.51
C ALA A 217 -10.80 -4.45 15.68
N THR A 218 -10.00 -5.51 15.71
CA THR A 218 -10.49 -6.89 15.90
C THR A 218 -11.20 -7.07 17.24
N GLN A 219 -10.70 -6.42 18.29
CA GLN A 219 -11.31 -6.38 19.61
C GLN A 219 -12.71 -5.73 19.56
N ILE A 220 -12.82 -4.59 18.89
CA ILE A 220 -14.11 -3.90 18.67
C ILE A 220 -15.06 -4.76 17.84
N LEU A 221 -14.58 -5.45 16.80
CA LEU A 221 -15.42 -6.33 15.98
C LEU A 221 -16.06 -7.43 16.83
N ARG A 222 -15.29 -8.05 17.73
CA ARG A 222 -15.78 -9.08 18.65
C ARG A 222 -16.85 -8.52 19.59
N ASP A 223 -16.56 -7.39 20.22
CA ASP A 223 -17.37 -6.87 21.32
C ASP A 223 -18.63 -6.12 20.84
N GLU A 224 -18.56 -5.42 19.71
CA GLU A 224 -19.63 -4.52 19.24
C GLU A 224 -20.33 -4.98 17.94
N PHE A 225 -19.68 -5.86 17.15
CA PHE A 225 -20.17 -6.23 15.81
C PHE A 225 -20.32 -7.75 15.60
N ASN A 226 -20.46 -8.53 16.67
CA ASN A 226 -20.63 -9.99 16.62
C ASN A 226 -19.53 -10.68 15.78
N SER A 227 -18.29 -10.22 15.93
CA SER A 227 -17.10 -10.68 15.21
C SER A 227 -17.16 -10.50 13.68
N ASP A 228 -18.05 -9.66 13.15
CA ASP A 228 -18.19 -9.41 11.72
C ASP A 228 -17.86 -7.96 11.33
N VAL A 229 -17.52 -7.73 10.07
CA VAL A 229 -17.17 -6.41 9.54
C VAL A 229 -18.43 -5.53 9.43
N PRO A 230 -18.44 -4.29 9.93
CA PRO A 230 -19.63 -3.43 9.85
C PRO A 230 -20.10 -3.16 8.42
N LYS A 231 -21.37 -2.77 8.27
CA LYS A 231 -22.04 -2.60 6.97
C LYS A 231 -22.26 -1.14 6.57
N THR A 232 -21.82 -0.19 7.40
CA THR A 232 -21.90 1.24 7.10
C THR A 232 -20.53 1.89 7.07
N VAL A 233 -20.41 3.01 6.35
CA VAL A 233 -19.15 3.74 6.23
C VAL A 233 -18.75 4.34 7.58
N GLU A 234 -19.74 4.84 8.33
CA GLU A 234 -19.58 5.46 9.65
C GLU A 234 -19.04 4.46 10.67
N GLU A 235 -19.62 3.26 10.75
CA GLU A 235 -19.15 2.20 11.65
C GLU A 235 -17.76 1.70 11.23
N LEU A 236 -17.49 1.52 9.93
CA LEU A 236 -16.16 1.14 9.48
C LEU A 236 -15.11 2.20 9.83
N CYS A 237 -15.44 3.48 9.70
CA CYS A 237 -14.55 4.58 10.08
C CYS A 237 -14.41 4.77 11.60
N SER A 238 -15.24 4.11 12.42
CA SER A 238 -15.05 4.10 13.88
C SER A 238 -13.88 3.20 14.29
N LEU A 239 -13.54 2.20 13.45
CA LEU A 239 -12.44 1.27 13.70
C LEU A 239 -11.07 1.99 13.61
N PRO A 240 -10.16 1.75 14.56
CA PRO A 240 -8.86 2.38 14.57
C PRO A 240 -8.04 1.98 13.33
N GLY A 241 -7.52 2.99 12.62
CA GLY A 241 -6.71 2.78 11.42
C GLY A 241 -7.52 2.61 10.13
N VAL A 242 -8.84 2.58 10.20
CA VAL A 242 -9.74 2.58 9.05
C VAL A 242 -10.17 4.02 8.74
N GLY A 243 -10.12 4.41 7.48
CA GLY A 243 -10.58 5.73 7.01
C GLY A 243 -11.55 5.60 5.84
N PRO A 244 -12.11 6.72 5.33
CA PRO A 244 -13.20 6.70 4.36
C PRO A 244 -12.93 5.84 3.11
N LYS A 245 -11.75 5.97 2.49
CA LYS A 245 -11.34 5.10 1.36
C LYS A 245 -11.48 3.62 1.71
N MET A 246 -10.93 3.20 2.85
CA MET A 246 -10.94 1.79 3.25
C MET A 246 -12.37 1.34 3.55
N ALA A 247 -13.19 2.19 4.16
CA ALA A 247 -14.59 1.88 4.42
C ALA A 247 -15.38 1.63 3.12
N PHE A 248 -15.26 2.51 2.12
CA PHE A 248 -15.91 2.29 0.82
C PHE A 248 -15.42 1.00 0.14
N LEU A 249 -14.11 0.75 0.13
CA LEU A 249 -13.57 -0.48 -0.46
C LEU A 249 -13.99 -1.73 0.31
N ALA A 250 -14.05 -1.69 1.64
CA ALA A 250 -14.52 -2.81 2.45
C ALA A 250 -15.99 -3.12 2.13
N LEU A 251 -16.86 -2.13 2.00
CA LEU A 251 -18.25 -2.37 1.62
C LEU A 251 -18.37 -2.95 0.20
N GLN A 252 -17.57 -2.48 -0.75
CA GLN A 252 -17.55 -2.99 -2.12
C GLN A 252 -17.00 -4.42 -2.21
N ASP A 253 -15.88 -4.71 -1.55
CA ASP A 253 -15.12 -5.94 -1.74
C ASP A 253 -15.48 -7.03 -0.72
N ALA A 254 -15.71 -6.66 0.54
CA ALA A 254 -16.02 -7.61 1.62
C ALA A 254 -17.49 -8.02 1.56
N TRP A 255 -18.39 -7.04 1.47
CA TRP A 255 -19.83 -7.30 1.43
C TRP A 255 -20.38 -7.56 0.02
N LYS A 256 -19.54 -7.44 -1.01
CA LYS A 256 -19.94 -7.52 -2.42
C LYS A 256 -21.12 -6.61 -2.75
N LEU A 257 -21.24 -5.49 -2.03
CA LEU A 257 -22.26 -4.47 -2.26
C LEU A 257 -21.95 -3.65 -3.51
N GLN A 258 -21.26 -4.21 -4.50
CA GLN A 258 -21.05 -3.57 -5.80
C GLN A 258 -22.40 -3.24 -6.49
N VAL A 259 -23.47 -3.95 -6.12
CA VAL A 259 -24.85 -3.68 -6.55
C VAL A 259 -25.50 -2.52 -5.77
N VAL A 260 -25.11 -2.32 -4.51
CA VAL A 260 -25.62 -1.24 -3.64
C VAL A 260 -24.56 -0.14 -3.61
N ASN A 261 -24.73 0.89 -4.44
CA ASN A 261 -23.73 1.95 -4.60
C ASN A 261 -23.43 2.67 -3.27
N VAL A 262 -22.31 2.28 -2.66
CA VAL A 262 -21.84 2.84 -1.39
C VAL A 262 -20.95 4.06 -1.57
N GLY A 263 -20.52 4.41 -2.79
CA GLY A 263 -19.58 5.52 -3.07
C GLY A 263 -18.29 5.04 -3.76
N ILE A 264 -17.31 5.93 -3.92
CA ILE A 264 -16.01 5.65 -4.58
C ILE A 264 -14.86 5.70 -3.57
N GLY A 265 -14.11 4.61 -3.43
CA GLY A 265 -12.85 4.62 -2.67
C GLY A 265 -11.76 5.36 -3.45
N VAL A 266 -11.48 6.63 -3.14
CA VAL A 266 -10.43 7.41 -3.81
C VAL A 266 -9.09 7.23 -3.10
N ASP A 267 -8.06 6.91 -3.88
CA ASP A 267 -6.69 6.80 -3.39
C ASP A 267 -5.71 7.67 -4.18
N VAL A 268 -4.42 7.52 -3.90
CA VAL A 268 -3.37 8.31 -4.56
C VAL A 268 -3.30 8.09 -6.06
N HIS A 269 -3.75 6.95 -6.59
CA HIS A 269 -3.82 6.68 -8.02
C HIS A 269 -5.03 7.39 -8.61
N VAL A 270 -6.22 7.14 -8.09
CA VAL A 270 -7.47 7.77 -8.56
C VAL A 270 -7.37 9.30 -8.50
N HIS A 271 -6.96 9.84 -7.35
CA HIS A 271 -6.79 11.28 -7.14
C HIS A 271 -5.79 11.89 -8.14
N ARG A 272 -4.61 11.29 -8.30
CA ARG A 272 -3.57 11.80 -9.21
C ARG A 272 -4.00 11.71 -10.68
N ILE A 273 -4.55 10.56 -11.09
CA ILE A 273 -4.85 10.29 -12.50
C ILE A 273 -6.02 11.15 -12.95
N THR A 274 -7.10 11.22 -12.19
CA THR A 274 -8.27 12.03 -12.57
C THR A 274 -7.95 13.53 -12.63
N ASN A 275 -7.07 14.03 -11.75
CA ASN A 275 -6.52 15.38 -11.87
C ASN A 275 -5.64 15.55 -13.13
N ARG A 276 -4.76 14.60 -13.47
CA ARG A 276 -3.96 14.63 -14.71
C ARG A 276 -4.81 14.58 -15.97
N LEU A 277 -5.92 13.84 -15.95
CA LEU A 277 -6.87 13.75 -17.05
C LEU A 277 -7.73 15.03 -17.19
N GLY A 278 -7.65 15.96 -16.25
CA GLY A 278 -8.45 17.18 -16.26
C GLY A 278 -9.93 16.93 -15.99
N TRP A 279 -10.26 15.85 -15.27
CA TRP A 279 -11.64 15.51 -14.90
C TRP A 279 -12.22 16.41 -13.79
N HIS A 280 -11.39 17.27 -13.21
CA HIS A 280 -11.77 18.23 -12.18
C HIS A 280 -11.42 19.65 -12.62
N LYS A 281 -12.39 20.56 -12.56
CA LYS A 281 -12.24 21.99 -12.87
C LYS A 281 -12.98 22.81 -11.79
N PRO A 282 -12.28 23.40 -10.80
CA PRO A 282 -10.82 23.38 -10.61
C PRO A 282 -10.28 22.02 -10.17
N LEU A 283 -8.95 21.86 -10.20
CA LEU A 283 -8.28 20.67 -9.68
C LEU A 283 -8.63 20.45 -8.19
N THR A 284 -8.83 19.19 -7.83
CA THR A 284 -9.11 18.80 -6.45
C THR A 284 -7.82 18.69 -5.66
N LYS A 285 -7.86 19.10 -4.38
CA LYS A 285 -6.69 19.08 -3.48
C LYS A 285 -6.68 17.89 -2.55
N THR A 286 -7.86 17.31 -2.29
CA THR A 286 -8.01 16.18 -1.37
C THR A 286 -8.68 14.98 -2.05
N PRO A 287 -8.40 13.74 -1.60
CA PRO A 287 -9.10 12.56 -2.08
C PRO A 287 -10.62 12.62 -1.89
N GLU A 288 -11.09 13.25 -0.81
CA GLU A 288 -12.53 13.41 -0.57
C GLU A 288 -13.15 14.37 -1.58
N GLU A 289 -12.52 15.50 -1.90
CA GLU A 289 -13.00 16.37 -2.98
C GLU A 289 -13.09 15.63 -4.32
N THR A 290 -12.07 14.82 -4.66
CA THR A 290 -12.12 13.97 -5.85
C THR A 290 -13.30 13.01 -5.80
N ARG A 291 -13.56 12.39 -4.65
CA ARG A 291 -14.65 11.42 -4.49
C ARG A 291 -15.99 12.08 -4.78
N VAL A 292 -16.31 13.16 -4.08
CA VAL A 292 -17.62 13.82 -4.23
C VAL A 292 -17.78 14.39 -5.65
N ASN A 293 -16.71 14.90 -6.26
CA ASN A 293 -16.74 15.31 -7.67
C ASN A 293 -17.05 14.14 -8.60
N LEU A 294 -16.32 13.03 -8.50
CA LEU A 294 -16.53 11.85 -9.36
C LEU A 294 -17.95 11.29 -9.19
N GLU A 295 -18.41 11.12 -7.95
CA GLU A 295 -19.75 10.61 -7.65
C GLU A 295 -20.88 11.49 -8.19
N SER A 296 -20.62 12.79 -8.44
CA SER A 296 -21.65 13.71 -8.92
C SER A 296 -21.99 13.57 -10.40
N TRP A 297 -21.12 12.96 -11.21
CA TRP A 297 -21.33 12.85 -12.66
C TRP A 297 -20.96 11.49 -13.26
N LEU A 298 -20.11 10.69 -12.60
CA LEU A 298 -19.73 9.38 -13.08
C LEU A 298 -20.95 8.44 -12.96
N PRO A 299 -21.27 7.64 -13.99
CA PRO A 299 -22.36 6.69 -13.89
C PRO A 299 -22.15 5.67 -12.76
N LEU A 300 -23.21 5.37 -12.02
CA LEU A 300 -23.17 4.58 -10.79
C LEU A 300 -22.57 3.18 -11.02
N GLU A 301 -22.78 2.59 -12.20
CA GLU A 301 -22.25 1.29 -12.60
C GLU A 301 -20.72 1.23 -12.72
N LEU A 302 -20.07 2.39 -12.77
CA LEU A 302 -18.62 2.52 -12.85
C LEU A 302 -17.96 2.80 -11.49
N HIS A 303 -18.72 3.18 -10.47
CA HIS A 303 -18.22 3.48 -9.12
C HIS A 303 -17.39 2.35 -8.49
N PRO A 304 -17.84 1.07 -8.50
CA PRO A 304 -17.04 -0.02 -7.94
C PRO A 304 -15.83 -0.39 -8.82
N LYS A 305 -15.82 0.02 -10.10
CA LYS A 305 -14.81 -0.40 -11.09
C LYS A 305 -13.65 0.59 -11.21
N ILE A 306 -13.93 1.88 -11.02
CA ILE A 306 -12.97 2.95 -11.31
C ILE A 306 -11.70 2.85 -10.46
N ASN A 307 -11.80 2.45 -9.18
CA ASN A 307 -10.63 2.34 -8.32
C ASN A 307 -9.63 1.31 -8.87
N ALA A 308 -10.02 0.05 -8.99
CA ALA A 308 -9.15 -1.02 -9.48
C ALA A 308 -8.58 -0.70 -10.88
N LEU A 309 -9.41 -0.14 -11.77
CA LEU A 309 -8.99 0.27 -13.10
C LEU A 309 -7.84 1.30 -13.07
N LEU A 310 -8.04 2.39 -12.32
CA LEU A 310 -7.06 3.48 -12.25
C LEU A 310 -5.84 3.13 -11.37
N VAL A 311 -5.99 2.28 -10.35
CA VAL A 311 -4.87 1.75 -9.59
C VAL A 311 -3.95 0.96 -10.51
N GLY A 312 -4.48 -0.03 -11.24
CA GLY A 312 -3.69 -0.84 -12.17
C GLY A 312 -3.06 -0.01 -13.28
N PHE A 313 -3.78 0.98 -13.81
CA PHE A 313 -3.24 1.92 -14.80
C PHE A 313 -2.12 2.78 -14.22
N GLY A 314 -2.27 3.23 -12.98
CA GLY A 314 -1.27 4.02 -12.27
C GLY A 314 -0.05 3.22 -11.80
N GLN A 315 -0.17 1.90 -11.65
CA GLN A 315 0.92 0.98 -11.32
C GLN A 315 1.76 0.64 -12.56
N THR A 316 1.18 0.67 -13.75
CA THR A 316 1.82 0.15 -14.98
C THR A 316 2.18 1.23 -16.01
N VAL A 317 1.34 2.26 -16.16
CA VAL A 317 1.47 3.28 -17.22
C VAL A 317 1.60 4.69 -16.62
N CYS A 318 0.57 5.17 -15.91
CA CYS A 318 0.51 6.54 -15.38
C CYS A 318 1.21 6.66 -14.01
N LEU A 319 2.50 6.33 -14.01
CA LEU A 319 3.36 6.34 -12.82
C LEU A 319 3.42 7.73 -12.17
N PRO A 320 3.60 7.83 -10.84
CA PRO A 320 3.70 9.11 -10.14
C PRO A 320 4.88 9.94 -10.66
N VAL A 321 6.03 9.32 -10.87
CA VAL A 321 7.23 9.91 -11.46
C VAL A 321 7.51 9.21 -12.79
N GLY A 322 7.81 9.99 -13.84
CA GLY A 322 8.09 9.45 -15.18
C GLY A 322 6.94 8.59 -15.74
N PRO A 323 5.71 9.13 -15.91
CA PRO A 323 4.64 8.38 -16.55
C PRO A 323 5.04 7.97 -17.96
N ARG A 324 4.67 6.76 -18.38
CA ARG A 324 5.01 6.17 -19.67
C ARG A 324 4.13 6.72 -20.79
N CYS A 325 4.19 8.03 -21.01
CA CYS A 325 3.37 8.73 -22.00
C CYS A 325 3.70 8.29 -23.44
N ASP A 326 4.90 7.79 -23.69
CA ASP A 326 5.37 7.22 -24.95
C ASP A 326 4.59 5.98 -25.40
N THR A 327 4.13 5.17 -24.44
CA THR A 327 3.36 3.95 -24.69
C THR A 327 1.89 4.09 -24.26
N CYS A 328 1.49 5.29 -23.82
CA CYS A 328 0.13 5.56 -23.38
C CYS A 328 -0.75 6.00 -24.55
N GLU A 329 -1.79 5.25 -24.88
CA GLU A 329 -2.70 5.56 -25.99
C GLU A 329 -3.46 6.88 -25.77
N LEU A 330 -3.63 7.30 -24.52
CA LEU A 330 -4.20 8.61 -24.19
C LEU A 330 -3.32 9.79 -24.63
N SER A 331 -2.03 9.56 -24.89
CA SER A 331 -1.11 10.62 -25.32
C SER A 331 -1.45 11.19 -26.71
N ASN A 332 -2.26 10.47 -27.49
CA ASN A 332 -2.73 10.86 -28.83
C ASN A 332 -3.83 11.95 -28.80
N GLY A 333 -3.80 12.85 -27.82
CA GLY A 333 -4.72 13.98 -27.71
C GLY A 333 -5.89 13.82 -26.72
N LEU A 334 -5.98 12.70 -25.99
CA LEU A 334 -6.99 12.49 -24.94
C LEU A 334 -6.55 12.99 -23.57
N CYS A 335 -5.26 12.88 -23.24
CA CYS A 335 -4.73 13.30 -21.94
C CYS A 335 -4.10 14.70 -22.03
N PRO A 336 -4.65 15.71 -21.34
CA PRO A 336 -4.10 17.07 -21.36
C PRO A 336 -2.74 17.16 -20.67
N SER A 337 -2.42 16.23 -19.76
CA SER A 337 -1.14 16.17 -19.05
C SER A 337 -0.09 15.26 -19.72
N ALA A 338 -0.34 14.81 -20.96
CA ALA A 338 0.61 13.95 -21.66
C ALA A 338 1.95 14.66 -21.89
N ARG A 339 3.06 14.00 -21.52
CA ARG A 339 4.40 14.54 -21.75
C ARG A 339 4.82 14.26 -23.18
N LYS A 340 5.09 15.31 -23.97
CA LYS A 340 5.69 15.19 -25.30
C LYS A 340 7.17 14.84 -25.17
N MET A 341 7.60 13.71 -25.70
CA MET A 341 9.02 13.36 -25.82
C MET A 341 9.68 14.30 -26.83
N LYS A 342 10.77 14.97 -26.46
CA LYS A 342 11.65 15.62 -27.44
C LYS A 342 12.54 14.54 -28.04
N THR A 343 12.31 14.16 -29.29
CA THR A 343 13.23 13.31 -30.05
C THR A 343 14.58 14.03 -30.11
N LYS A 344 15.61 13.51 -29.45
CA LYS A 344 16.98 14.05 -29.61
C LYS A 344 17.40 13.74 -31.05
N THR A 345 17.37 14.74 -31.93
CA THR A 345 17.91 14.64 -33.29
C THR A 345 19.37 14.22 -33.18
N LYS A 346 19.71 13.05 -33.74
CA LYS A 346 21.08 12.55 -33.84
C LYS A 346 21.90 13.59 -34.62
N LYS A 347 22.75 14.38 -33.95
CA LYS A 347 23.68 15.28 -34.64
C LYS A 347 24.77 14.43 -35.28
N THR A 348 24.69 14.25 -36.59
CA THR A 348 25.79 13.70 -37.39
C THR A 348 26.93 14.73 -37.38
N ILE A 349 28.03 14.42 -36.70
CA ILE A 349 29.28 15.19 -36.80
C ILE A 349 30.06 14.62 -37.99
N THR A 350 30.04 15.33 -39.11
CA THR A 350 30.95 15.05 -40.23
C THR A 350 32.26 15.80 -40.00
N SER A 351 33.34 15.09 -39.66
CA SER A 351 34.69 15.65 -39.76
C SER A 351 35.21 15.47 -41.19
N ARG A 352 35.70 16.57 -41.80
CA ARG A 352 36.45 16.51 -43.06
C ARG A 352 37.94 16.43 -42.71
N GLY A 353 38.54 15.25 -42.86
CA GLY A 353 39.98 15.07 -42.92
C GLY A 353 40.47 15.21 -44.36
N SER A 354 41.56 15.97 -44.55
CA SER A 354 42.29 16.05 -45.82
C SER A 354 42.78 14.66 -46.24
N SER A 355 42.48 14.28 -47.48
CA SER A 355 43.07 13.15 -48.25
C SER A 355 43.16 11.79 -47.53
N GLY A 356 42.09 11.00 -47.61
CA GLY A 356 42.03 9.57 -47.26
C GLY A 356 40.60 9.01 -47.37
N PRO A 357 40.38 7.68 -47.56
CA PRO A 357 39.06 7.13 -47.84
C PRO A 357 38.07 7.34 -46.68
N LYS A 358 36.81 7.67 -47.02
CA LYS A 358 35.70 7.85 -46.05
C LYS A 358 35.49 6.57 -45.25
N VAL A 359 35.76 6.62 -43.95
CA VAL A 359 35.30 5.60 -42.99
C VAL A 359 34.13 6.21 -42.21
N GLU A 360 32.94 5.65 -42.41
CA GLU A 360 31.72 6.04 -41.72
C GLU A 360 31.59 5.19 -40.46
N ILE A 361 32.04 5.72 -39.31
CA ILE A 361 31.97 5.01 -38.03
C ILE A 361 30.64 5.37 -37.36
N SER A 362 29.69 4.42 -37.40
CA SER A 362 28.46 4.51 -36.62
C SER A 362 28.73 4.07 -35.19
N ILE A 363 28.91 5.02 -34.27
CA ILE A 363 28.96 4.71 -32.84
C ILE A 363 27.52 4.59 -32.33
N GLU A 364 27.07 3.37 -32.05
CA GLU A 364 25.88 3.14 -31.23
C GLU A 364 26.23 3.52 -29.79
N THR A 365 25.79 4.72 -29.38
CA THR A 365 25.81 5.11 -27.98
C THR A 365 24.45 4.74 -27.40
N GLU A 366 24.42 3.81 -26.44
CA GLU A 366 23.23 3.56 -25.63
C GLU A 366 22.79 4.88 -24.97
N VAL A 367 21.58 5.32 -25.32
CA VAL A 367 21.04 6.60 -24.87
C VAL A 367 20.58 6.45 -23.43
N LYS A 368 21.31 7.07 -22.51
CA LYS A 368 20.82 7.34 -21.16
C LYS A 368 19.73 8.42 -21.25
N THR A 369 18.50 8.06 -20.87
CA THR A 369 17.37 8.98 -20.72
C THR A 369 17.62 9.92 -19.55
N GLU A 370 17.80 11.22 -19.83
CA GLU A 370 17.78 12.26 -18.80
C GLU A 370 16.39 12.90 -18.73
N PHE A 371 15.80 12.82 -17.54
CA PHE A 371 14.55 13.48 -17.18
C PHE A 371 14.84 14.96 -16.90
N THR A 372 14.16 15.87 -17.60
CA THR A 372 14.08 17.27 -17.19
C THR A 372 12.74 17.50 -16.51
N GLU A 373 12.79 17.92 -15.24
CA GLU A 373 11.63 18.34 -14.47
C GLU A 373 11.17 19.73 -14.92
N PRO A 374 9.85 20.01 -14.97
CA PRO A 374 9.38 21.38 -15.09
C PRO A 374 9.65 22.13 -13.78
N SER A 375 10.16 23.35 -13.91
CA SER A 375 10.40 24.28 -12.80
C SER A 375 9.12 24.53 -11.99
N CYS A 376 9.30 24.55 -10.67
CA CYS A 376 8.33 24.67 -9.56
C CYS A 376 7.14 25.60 -9.82
#